data_AF-A0A4Q6I8I6-F1
#
_entry.id   AF-A0A4Q6I8I6-F1
#
_cell.length_a   1.000
_cell.length_b   1.000
_cell.length_c   1.000
_cell.angle_alpha   90.00
_cell.angle_beta   90.00
_cell.angle_gamma   90.00
#
_symmetry.space_group_name_H-M   'P 1'
#
loop_
_entity.id
_entity.type
_entity.pdbx_description
1 polymer ?
#
loop_
_entity_poly.entity_id
_entity_poly.type
_entity_poly.pdbx_seq_one_letter_code
_entity_poly.pdbx_strand_id
1 'polypeptide(L)'
;MNDNTKIIIAVLTTAFLIFIALLIYIIIKFLKHHHNIPFDVCINISEESIKKSMFALTCDDQPNTTAIRCSTSHRDFSGIKYHINDIPININDFPNNTLVLKNMLENGTKQTDNLYYQLIMKHKAAIIQALNISDKTCYEIFQDRIIMAAIFEAAFKGITNITPSINIIHELVSHCNQAGNFIMPGEFLTTIFKEHKNFFPSTHSKNNKALFTIENAEEITCCIVSDIAMYKYTNTKEISESQLSYFQSKLTFTISSKDCPNFSYTRYKDITLEIIVPEKMKKYITTSDITDESYNSNITLINRTKTVDNETRLIYSLPNFNIPSLINRENLDAMSRNSSISIECCRTAKQH
;
A
#
# COMPACT_ATOMS: atom_id res chain seq x y z
N MET A 1 30.82 66.56 25.20
CA MET A 1 29.83 65.55 25.64
C MET A 1 30.30 65.02 26.99
N ASN A 2 29.50 65.20 28.05
CA ASN A 2 29.88 64.83 29.42
C ASN A 2 30.09 63.30 29.53
N ASP A 3 31.03 62.84 30.35
CA ASP A 3 31.38 61.41 30.42
C ASP A 3 30.20 60.54 30.87
N ASN A 4 29.31 61.09 31.70
CA ASN A 4 28.02 60.46 32.05
C ASN A 4 27.14 60.22 30.82
N THR A 5 27.13 61.14 29.84
CA THR A 5 26.35 60.98 28.60
C THR A 5 26.92 59.87 27.73
N LYS A 6 28.25 59.71 27.67
CA LYS A 6 28.90 58.60 26.94
C LYS A 6 28.58 57.25 27.57
N ILE A 7 28.60 57.17 28.91
CA ILE A 7 28.27 55.94 29.65
C ILE A 7 26.81 55.56 29.41
N ILE A 8 25.88 56.50 29.48
CA ILE A 8 24.45 56.25 29.20
C ILE A 8 24.25 55.74 27.77
N ILE A 9 24.90 56.37 26.78
CA ILE A 9 24.80 55.94 25.38
C ILE A 9 25.37 54.52 25.20
N ALA A 10 26.52 54.21 25.82
CA ALA A 10 27.13 52.88 25.76
C ALA A 10 26.25 51.79 26.40
N VAL A 11 25.63 52.08 27.55
CA VAL A 11 24.70 51.17 28.23
C VAL A 11 23.45 50.93 27.38
N LEU A 12 22.86 51.99 26.80
CA LEU A 12 21.70 51.89 25.92
C LEU A 12 22.00 51.10 24.64
N THR A 13 23.16 51.34 24.04
CA THR A 13 23.60 50.62 22.85
C THR A 13 23.80 49.13 23.14
N THR A 14 24.42 48.81 24.28
CA THR A 14 24.61 47.42 24.73
C THR A 14 23.27 46.73 25.01
N ALA A 15 22.34 47.40 25.70
CA ALA A 15 21.01 46.85 25.97
C ALA A 15 20.21 46.62 24.67
N PHE A 16 20.32 47.53 23.70
CA PHE A 16 19.68 47.40 22.41
C PHE A 16 20.23 46.22 21.60
N LEU A 17 21.54 46.00 21.61
CA LEU A 17 22.17 44.84 20.96
C LEU A 17 21.74 43.52 21.62
N ILE A 18 21.63 43.46 22.95
CA ILE A 18 21.12 42.29 23.68
C ILE A 18 19.66 42.01 23.29
N PHE A 19 18.83 43.05 23.19
CA PHE A 19 17.45 42.92 22.75
C PHE A 19 17.34 42.39 21.33
N ILE A 20 18.13 42.90 20.39
CA ILE A 20 18.18 42.39 19.00
C ILE A 20 18.61 40.92 18.97
N ALA A 21 19.65 40.54 19.73
CA ALA A 21 20.11 39.16 19.79
C ALA A 21 19.03 38.21 20.33
N LEU A 22 18.30 38.62 21.37
CA LEU A 22 17.16 37.87 21.91
C LEU A 22 16.01 37.78 20.91
N LEU A 23 15.69 38.87 20.21
CA LEU A 23 14.65 38.90 19.17
C LEU A 23 15.01 37.95 18.01
N ILE A 24 16.24 38.00 17.53
CA ILE A 24 16.76 37.08 16.49
C ILE A 24 16.70 35.64 16.99
N TYR A 25 17.09 35.36 18.23
CA TYR A 25 16.99 34.02 18.81
C TYR A 25 15.55 33.52 18.88
N ILE A 26 14.61 34.37 19.32
CA ILE A 26 13.18 34.06 19.38
C ILE A 26 12.64 33.81 17.96
N ILE A 27 12.97 34.67 17.00
CA ILE A 27 12.54 34.53 15.59
C ILE A 27 13.12 33.25 14.99
N ILE A 28 14.40 32.94 15.18
CA ILE A 28 15.01 31.69 14.70
C ILE A 28 14.35 30.48 15.35
N LYS A 29 14.06 30.53 16.66
CA LYS A 29 13.37 29.45 17.38
C LYS A 29 11.93 29.29 16.91
N PHE A 30 11.23 30.39 16.65
CA PHE A 30 9.87 30.42 16.12
C PHE A 30 9.81 29.88 14.69
N LEU A 31 10.72 30.32 13.82
CA LEU A 31 10.85 29.85 12.44
C LEU A 31 11.28 28.37 12.36
N LYS A 32 12.17 27.89 13.24
CA LYS A 32 12.51 26.46 13.36
C LYS A 32 11.33 25.59 13.81
N HIS A 33 10.33 26.17 14.49
CA HIS A 33 9.16 25.43 14.96
C HIS A 33 8.04 25.31 13.91
N HIS A 34 8.10 26.08 12.81
CA HIS A 34 7.13 26.05 11.72
C HIS A 34 7.66 25.34 10.47
N HIS A 35 8.25 24.15 10.64
CA HIS A 35 8.37 23.20 9.53
C HIS A 35 7.02 22.54 9.30
N ASN A 36 6.07 23.31 8.76
CA ASN A 36 4.83 22.76 8.25
C ASN A 36 5.19 21.84 7.06
N ILE A 37 4.63 20.65 7.08
CA ILE A 37 4.69 19.65 6.03
C ILE A 37 3.55 20.00 5.08
N PRO A 38 3.86 20.44 3.85
CA PRO A 38 2.84 20.54 2.85
C PRO A 38 2.37 19.11 2.56
N PHE A 39 1.19 18.75 3.06
CA PHE A 39 0.41 17.72 2.40
C PHE A 39 -0.09 18.40 1.13
N ASP A 40 0.78 18.43 0.13
CA ASP A 40 0.58 19.16 -1.12
C ASP A 40 -0.72 18.77 -1.80
N VAL A 41 -1.30 19.73 -2.51
CA VAL A 41 -2.56 19.59 -3.27
C VAL A 41 -2.37 18.68 -4.50
N CYS A 42 -1.13 18.55 -4.98
CA CYS A 42 -0.75 17.70 -6.12
C CYS A 42 0.59 17.04 -5.83
N ILE A 43 0.56 15.76 -5.47
CA ILE A 43 1.77 14.98 -5.21
C ILE A 43 2.16 14.31 -6.52
N ASN A 44 3.30 14.73 -7.07
CA ASN A 44 3.84 14.14 -8.28
C ASN A 44 4.58 12.84 -7.95
N ILE A 45 3.84 11.72 -7.97
CA ILE A 45 4.40 10.37 -8.03
C ILE A 45 4.22 9.89 -9.46
N SER A 46 5.28 9.38 -10.09
CA SER A 46 5.18 8.87 -11.45
C SER A 46 4.18 7.72 -11.53
N GLU A 47 3.43 7.64 -12.62
CA GLU A 47 2.50 6.53 -12.89
C GLU A 47 3.17 5.17 -12.71
N GLU A 48 4.43 5.02 -13.13
CA GLU A 48 5.22 3.80 -12.92
C GLU A 48 5.42 3.48 -11.43
N SER A 49 5.71 4.49 -10.61
CA SER A 49 5.88 4.31 -9.16
C SER A 49 4.54 3.92 -8.51
N ILE A 50 3.44 4.61 -8.86
CA ILE A 50 2.09 4.22 -8.39
C ILE A 50 1.79 2.77 -8.77
N LYS A 51 2.10 2.41 -10.03
CA LYS A 51 1.86 1.05 -10.51
C LYS A 51 2.66 0.03 -9.72
N LYS A 52 3.94 0.28 -9.48
CA LYS A 52 4.81 -0.59 -8.69
C LYS A 52 4.33 -0.74 -7.23
N SER A 53 3.81 0.34 -6.64
CA SER A 53 3.30 0.36 -5.27
C SER A 53 1.96 -0.36 -5.14
N MET A 54 1.05 -0.16 -6.10
CA MET A 54 -0.33 -0.66 -6.08
C MET A 54 -0.49 -2.03 -6.73
N PHE A 55 0.42 -2.43 -7.61
CA PHE A 55 0.29 -3.66 -8.36
C PHE A 55 1.56 -4.48 -8.23
N ALA A 56 1.37 -5.69 -7.73
CA ALA A 56 2.38 -6.73 -7.66
C ALA A 56 3.07 -7.03 -9.01
N LEU A 57 2.41 -6.75 -10.13
CA LEU A 57 2.74 -7.38 -11.41
C LEU A 57 3.55 -6.50 -12.37
N THR A 58 3.79 -5.23 -12.07
CA THR A 58 4.18 -4.27 -13.13
C THR A 58 5.54 -3.62 -12.92
N CYS A 59 6.58 -4.33 -13.33
CA CYS A 59 7.77 -3.73 -13.95
C CYS A 59 8.27 -4.73 -15.00
N ASP A 60 8.32 -4.32 -16.28
CA ASP A 60 8.71 -5.18 -17.41
C ASP A 60 10.12 -5.80 -17.26
N ASP A 61 10.95 -5.26 -16.36
CA ASP A 61 12.30 -5.76 -16.09
C ASP A 61 12.50 -6.38 -14.69
N GLN A 62 11.59 -6.16 -13.73
CA GLN A 62 11.71 -6.61 -12.33
C GLN A 62 10.37 -6.95 -11.69
N PRO A 63 9.70 -8.02 -12.13
CA PRO A 63 8.44 -8.48 -11.53
C PRO A 63 8.59 -8.81 -10.04
N ASN A 64 7.59 -8.46 -9.22
CA ASN A 64 7.56 -8.83 -7.79
C ASN A 64 7.27 -10.33 -7.64
N THR A 65 8.34 -11.12 -7.68
CA THR A 65 8.28 -12.58 -7.71
C THR A 65 7.53 -13.16 -6.51
N THR A 66 7.62 -12.51 -5.35
CA THR A 66 6.92 -12.90 -4.13
C THR A 66 5.41 -12.75 -4.27
N ALA A 67 4.95 -11.62 -4.79
CA ALA A 67 3.53 -11.39 -5.01
C ALA A 67 2.96 -12.26 -6.14
N ILE A 68 3.76 -12.52 -7.19
CA ILE A 68 3.40 -13.44 -8.29
C ILE A 68 3.27 -14.88 -7.81
N ARG A 69 4.26 -15.39 -7.08
CA ARG A 69 4.27 -16.75 -6.54
C ARG A 69 3.30 -16.92 -5.37
N CYS A 70 2.91 -15.81 -4.74
CA CYS A 70 2.27 -15.82 -3.42
C CYS A 70 3.17 -16.45 -2.35
N SER A 71 4.51 -16.35 -2.51
CA SER A 71 5.51 -17.06 -1.70
C SER A 71 5.82 -16.39 -0.35
N THR A 72 4.91 -15.56 0.15
CA THR A 72 5.04 -14.96 1.48
C THR A 72 4.69 -15.94 2.58
N SER A 73 5.09 -15.63 3.81
CA SER A 73 4.78 -16.46 4.97
C SER A 73 3.26 -16.61 5.11
N HIS A 74 2.77 -17.77 5.57
CA HIS A 74 1.35 -18.00 5.89
C HIS A 74 0.77 -16.96 6.88
N ARG A 75 1.63 -16.20 7.58
CA ARG A 75 1.25 -15.10 8.49
C ARG A 75 0.73 -13.87 7.74
N ASP A 76 0.99 -13.76 6.45
CA ASP A 76 0.69 -12.56 5.68
C ASP A 76 -0.80 -12.49 5.34
N PHE A 77 -1.41 -13.62 4.98
CA PHE A 77 -2.86 -13.74 4.78
C PHE A 77 -3.61 -13.89 6.10
N SER A 78 -3.11 -14.72 7.04
CA SER A 78 -3.77 -14.90 8.33
C SER A 78 -3.72 -13.66 9.24
N GLY A 79 -2.81 -12.72 8.96
CA GLY A 79 -2.71 -11.43 9.64
C GLY A 79 -3.69 -10.36 9.14
N ILE A 80 -4.47 -10.64 8.09
CA ILE A 80 -5.45 -9.70 7.52
C ILE A 80 -6.86 -10.13 7.92
N LYS A 81 -7.72 -9.17 8.27
CA LYS A 81 -9.16 -9.40 8.49
C LYS A 81 -9.92 -9.16 7.19
N TYR A 82 -10.70 -10.11 6.72
CA TYR A 82 -11.38 -10.02 5.43
C TYR A 82 -12.89 -10.00 5.60
N HIS A 83 -13.55 -9.18 4.80
CA HIS A 83 -15.00 -9.06 4.78
C HIS A 83 -15.48 -9.06 3.33
N ILE A 84 -16.57 -9.77 3.04
CA ILE A 84 -17.28 -9.72 1.75
C ILE A 84 -18.69 -9.20 2.04
N ASN A 85 -19.07 -8.08 1.43
CA ASN A 85 -20.33 -7.37 1.68
C ASN A 85 -20.58 -7.22 3.21
N ASP A 86 -19.55 -6.74 3.92
CA ASP A 86 -19.49 -6.59 5.39
C ASP A 86 -19.59 -7.87 6.23
N ILE A 87 -19.66 -9.05 5.61
CA ILE A 87 -19.67 -10.34 6.30
C ILE A 87 -18.22 -10.82 6.50
N PRO A 88 -17.77 -11.08 7.74
CA PRO A 88 -16.41 -11.51 8.00
C PRO A 88 -16.14 -12.93 7.47
N ILE A 89 -14.96 -13.14 6.86
CA ILE A 89 -14.48 -14.45 6.46
C ILE A 89 -13.65 -15.04 7.61
N ASN A 90 -13.94 -16.27 8.04
CA ASN A 90 -13.09 -16.98 8.99
C ASN A 90 -11.86 -17.56 8.28
N ILE A 91 -10.71 -16.90 8.40
CA ILE A 91 -9.46 -17.32 7.75
C ILE A 91 -8.62 -18.27 8.58
N ASN A 92 -9.00 -18.50 9.84
CA ASN A 92 -8.27 -19.42 10.70
C ASN A 92 -8.34 -20.88 10.21
N ASP A 93 -9.28 -21.20 9.33
CA ASP A 93 -9.36 -22.51 8.66
C ASP A 93 -8.43 -22.60 7.42
N PHE A 94 -7.91 -21.48 6.92
CA PHE A 94 -7.07 -21.44 5.72
C PHE A 94 -5.75 -22.20 5.88
N PRO A 95 -4.97 -22.08 6.98
CA PRO A 95 -3.71 -22.82 7.11
C PRO A 95 -3.89 -24.35 7.10
N ASN A 96 -4.97 -24.84 7.74
CA ASN A 96 -5.31 -26.27 7.77
C ASN A 96 -5.78 -26.74 6.38
N ASN A 97 -6.55 -25.91 5.67
CA ASN A 97 -6.92 -26.16 4.28
C ASN A 97 -5.69 -26.11 3.36
N THR A 98 -4.79 -25.14 3.49
CA THR A 98 -3.64 -24.96 2.60
C THR A 98 -2.75 -26.19 2.54
N LEU A 99 -2.43 -26.83 3.69
CA LEU A 99 -1.60 -28.04 3.67
C LEU A 99 -2.32 -29.22 2.98
N VAL A 100 -3.61 -29.41 3.28
CA VAL A 100 -4.44 -30.44 2.64
C VAL A 100 -4.57 -30.20 1.14
N LEU A 101 -4.79 -28.95 0.74
CA LEU A 101 -4.94 -28.51 -0.65
C LEU A 101 -3.63 -28.58 -1.43
N LYS A 102 -2.47 -28.31 -0.81
CA LYS A 102 -1.14 -28.56 -1.39
C LYS A 102 -0.95 -30.04 -1.69
N ASN A 103 -1.25 -30.90 -0.72
CA ASN A 103 -1.16 -32.35 -0.90
C ASN A 103 -2.11 -32.85 -1.99
N MET A 104 -3.30 -32.25 -2.16
CA MET A 104 -4.22 -32.58 -3.25
C MET A 104 -3.69 -32.16 -4.63
N LEU A 105 -3.03 -31.00 -4.70
CA LEU A 105 -2.42 -30.49 -5.93
C LEU A 105 -1.19 -31.33 -6.34
N GLU A 106 -0.41 -31.83 -5.37
CA GLU A 106 0.79 -32.65 -5.57
C GLU A 106 0.47 -34.11 -5.88
N ASN A 107 -0.35 -34.77 -5.07
CA ASN A 107 -0.55 -36.22 -5.12
C ASN A 107 -1.56 -36.67 -6.18
N GLY A 108 -2.21 -35.74 -6.88
CA GLY A 108 -3.13 -36.03 -7.99
C GLY A 108 -4.33 -36.90 -7.60
N THR A 109 -4.60 -37.10 -6.30
CA THR A 109 -5.70 -37.93 -5.83
C THR A 109 -7.01 -37.24 -6.23
N LYS A 110 -7.68 -37.80 -7.25
CA LYS A 110 -8.91 -37.26 -7.80
C LYS A 110 -10.01 -37.35 -6.75
N GLN A 111 -10.27 -36.25 -6.05
CA GLN A 111 -11.43 -36.07 -5.19
C GLN A 111 -12.44 -35.19 -5.92
N THR A 112 -13.03 -35.72 -6.98
CA THR A 112 -13.91 -34.94 -7.88
C THR A 112 -15.12 -34.37 -7.16
N ASP A 113 -15.55 -34.95 -6.04
CA ASP A 113 -16.70 -34.48 -5.27
C ASP A 113 -16.33 -33.36 -4.26
N ASN A 114 -15.03 -33.09 -4.07
CA ASN A 114 -14.56 -32.04 -3.20
C ASN A 114 -14.56 -30.69 -3.94
N LEU A 115 -15.32 -29.71 -3.42
CA LEU A 115 -15.42 -28.37 -3.98
C LEU A 115 -14.05 -27.71 -4.17
N TYR A 116 -13.18 -27.75 -3.15
CA TYR A 116 -11.87 -27.12 -3.23
C TYR A 116 -10.96 -27.79 -4.25
N TYR A 117 -11.05 -29.12 -4.41
CA TYR A 117 -10.31 -29.82 -5.46
C TYR A 117 -10.73 -29.33 -6.85
N GLN A 118 -12.03 -29.20 -7.11
CA GLN A 118 -12.54 -28.69 -8.39
C GLN A 118 -12.05 -27.26 -8.66
N LEU A 119 -12.10 -26.39 -7.65
CA LEU A 119 -11.64 -24.99 -7.77
C LEU A 119 -10.13 -24.91 -8.03
N ILE A 120 -9.33 -25.72 -7.34
CA ILE A 120 -7.87 -25.79 -7.57
C ILE A 120 -7.56 -26.20 -9.01
N MET A 121 -8.24 -27.23 -9.51
CA MET A 121 -8.03 -27.69 -10.90
C MET A 121 -8.48 -26.64 -11.92
N LYS A 122 -9.58 -25.93 -11.64
CA LYS A 122 -10.04 -24.79 -12.45
C LYS A 122 -8.98 -23.69 -12.54
N HIS A 123 -8.46 -23.20 -11.43
CA HIS A 123 -7.44 -22.14 -11.42
C HIS A 123 -6.11 -22.60 -12.02
N LYS A 124 -5.69 -23.84 -11.75
CA LYS A 124 -4.50 -24.43 -12.37
C LYS A 124 -4.61 -24.45 -13.90
N ALA A 125 -5.73 -24.93 -14.43
CA ALA A 125 -5.97 -25.00 -15.87
C ALA A 125 -5.96 -23.62 -16.52
N ALA A 126 -6.56 -22.62 -15.87
CA ALA A 126 -6.55 -21.24 -16.38
C ALA A 126 -5.13 -20.65 -16.47
N ILE A 127 -4.30 -20.84 -15.44
CA ILE A 127 -2.91 -20.37 -15.45
C ILE A 127 -2.08 -21.10 -16.52
N ILE A 128 -2.22 -22.43 -16.63
CA ILE A 128 -1.55 -23.23 -17.66
C ILE A 128 -1.91 -22.72 -19.05
N GLN A 129 -3.20 -22.49 -19.30
CA GLN A 129 -3.70 -21.99 -20.58
C GLN A 129 -3.14 -20.59 -20.89
N ALA A 130 -3.25 -19.66 -19.94
CA ALA A 130 -2.84 -18.27 -20.16
C ALA A 130 -1.33 -18.11 -20.38
N LEU A 131 -0.53 -18.90 -19.67
CA LEU A 131 0.93 -18.82 -19.73
C LEU A 131 1.55 -19.85 -20.68
N ASN A 132 0.77 -20.79 -21.21
CA ASN A 132 1.28 -21.89 -22.03
C ASN A 132 2.49 -22.60 -21.38
N ILE A 133 2.32 -23.05 -20.13
CA ILE A 133 3.36 -23.71 -19.32
C ILE A 133 2.97 -25.14 -18.96
N SER A 134 3.95 -25.96 -18.59
CA SER A 134 3.68 -27.32 -18.10
C SER A 134 3.00 -27.33 -16.72
N ASP A 135 2.27 -28.40 -16.42
CA ASP A 135 1.73 -28.65 -15.08
C ASP A 135 2.78 -28.55 -13.97
N LYS A 136 3.98 -29.07 -14.23
CA LYS A 136 5.10 -29.05 -13.28
C LYS A 136 5.53 -27.61 -12.97
N THR A 137 5.76 -26.81 -14.01
CA THR A 137 6.11 -25.39 -13.86
C THR A 137 5.01 -24.62 -13.15
N CYS A 138 3.74 -24.91 -13.49
CA CYS A 138 2.60 -24.27 -12.84
C CYS A 138 2.55 -24.59 -11.34
N TYR A 139 2.80 -25.84 -10.96
CA TYR A 139 2.86 -26.26 -9.56
C TYR A 139 4.00 -25.57 -8.80
N GLU A 140 5.21 -25.62 -9.33
CA GLU A 140 6.42 -25.07 -8.70
C GLU A 140 6.31 -23.56 -8.44
N ILE A 141 5.67 -22.81 -9.35
CA ILE A 141 5.61 -21.35 -9.29
C ILE A 141 4.32 -20.83 -8.63
N PHE A 142 3.17 -21.45 -8.92
CA PHE A 142 1.86 -20.86 -8.63
C PHE A 142 1.01 -21.64 -7.62
N GLN A 143 1.53 -22.69 -6.98
CA GLN A 143 0.76 -23.49 -6.02
C GLN A 143 0.01 -22.64 -4.96
N ASP A 144 0.68 -21.68 -4.33
CA ASP A 144 0.09 -20.86 -3.27
C ASP A 144 -0.98 -19.92 -3.83
N ARG A 145 -0.72 -19.34 -5.01
CA ARG A 145 -1.70 -18.50 -5.73
C ARG A 145 -2.95 -19.29 -6.10
N ILE A 146 -2.80 -20.51 -6.61
CA ILE A 146 -3.92 -21.40 -6.99
C ILE A 146 -4.78 -21.71 -5.77
N ILE A 147 -4.15 -22.03 -4.63
CA ILE A 147 -4.85 -22.34 -3.39
C ILE A 147 -5.62 -21.12 -2.89
N MET A 148 -4.95 -19.95 -2.81
CA MET A 148 -5.61 -18.73 -2.33
C MET A 148 -6.76 -18.29 -3.24
N ALA A 149 -6.61 -18.43 -4.56
CA ALA A 149 -7.67 -18.16 -5.52
C ALA A 149 -8.89 -19.06 -5.28
N ALA A 150 -8.66 -20.37 -5.12
CA ALA A 150 -9.73 -21.32 -4.81
C ALA A 150 -10.45 -20.99 -3.50
N ILE A 151 -9.73 -20.54 -2.48
CA ILE A 151 -10.36 -20.17 -1.20
C ILE A 151 -11.19 -18.89 -1.34
N PHE A 152 -10.68 -17.86 -2.03
CA PHE A 152 -11.50 -16.67 -2.31
C PHE A 152 -12.74 -17.01 -3.12
N GLU A 153 -12.63 -17.82 -4.18
CA GLU A 153 -13.78 -18.23 -4.97
C GLU A 153 -14.84 -18.95 -4.11
N ALA A 154 -14.41 -19.89 -3.26
CA ALA A 154 -15.31 -20.58 -2.33
C ALA A 154 -15.99 -19.62 -1.35
N ALA A 155 -15.25 -18.65 -0.81
CA ALA A 155 -15.79 -17.65 0.12
C ALA A 155 -16.83 -16.74 -0.55
N PHE A 156 -16.55 -16.22 -1.74
CA PHE A 156 -17.50 -15.41 -2.51
C PHE A 156 -18.78 -16.19 -2.82
N LYS A 157 -18.64 -17.42 -3.30
CA LYS A 157 -19.77 -18.30 -3.60
C LYS A 157 -20.60 -18.60 -2.36
N GLY A 158 -19.95 -18.88 -1.23
CA GLY A 158 -20.63 -19.19 0.04
C GLY A 158 -21.37 -18.00 0.65
N ILE A 159 -20.83 -16.78 0.53
CA ILE A 159 -21.39 -15.59 1.16
C ILE A 159 -22.41 -14.88 0.27
N THR A 160 -22.12 -14.75 -1.02
CA THR A 160 -22.91 -13.91 -1.94
C THR A 160 -23.63 -14.67 -3.04
N ASN A 161 -23.32 -15.96 -3.22
CA ASN A 161 -23.72 -16.76 -4.39
C ASN A 161 -23.28 -16.18 -5.74
N ILE A 162 -22.42 -15.15 -5.74
CA ILE A 162 -21.79 -14.57 -6.92
C ILE A 162 -20.35 -15.05 -6.94
N THR A 163 -19.88 -15.48 -8.10
CA THR A 163 -18.49 -15.81 -8.33
C THR A 163 -17.86 -14.72 -9.17
N PRO A 164 -16.93 -13.91 -8.61
CA PRO A 164 -16.18 -12.95 -9.41
C PRO A 164 -15.40 -13.66 -10.52
N SER A 165 -15.08 -12.92 -11.59
CA SER A 165 -14.27 -13.43 -12.68
C SER A 165 -12.92 -13.95 -12.18
N ILE A 166 -12.38 -14.95 -12.86
CA ILE A 166 -11.10 -15.58 -12.52
C ILE A 166 -9.97 -14.54 -12.51
N ASN A 167 -10.03 -13.57 -13.42
CA ASN A 167 -9.09 -12.44 -13.48
C ASN A 167 -9.15 -11.62 -12.19
N ILE A 168 -10.36 -11.24 -11.75
CA ILE A 168 -10.56 -10.50 -10.50
C ILE A 168 -10.02 -11.31 -9.31
N ILE A 169 -10.35 -12.60 -9.22
CA ILE A 169 -9.88 -13.45 -8.11
C ILE A 169 -8.35 -13.47 -8.04
N HIS A 170 -7.66 -13.60 -9.17
CA HIS A 170 -6.19 -13.60 -9.18
C HIS A 170 -5.59 -12.21 -8.83
N GLU A 171 -6.27 -11.12 -9.14
CA GLU A 171 -5.88 -9.79 -8.65
C GLU A 171 -6.08 -9.62 -7.15
N LEU A 172 -7.18 -10.14 -6.60
CA LEU A 172 -7.39 -10.15 -5.15
C LEU A 172 -6.29 -10.91 -4.44
N VAL A 173 -5.84 -12.05 -4.97
CA VAL A 173 -4.67 -12.79 -4.42
C VAL A 173 -3.42 -11.91 -4.41
N SER A 174 -3.17 -11.14 -5.47
CA SER A 174 -2.04 -10.20 -5.55
C SER A 174 -2.14 -9.09 -4.49
N HIS A 175 -3.31 -8.48 -4.34
CA HIS A 175 -3.54 -7.36 -3.42
C HIS A 175 -3.56 -7.77 -1.95
N CYS A 176 -3.96 -9.00 -1.66
CA CYS A 176 -4.04 -9.53 -0.30
C CYS A 176 -2.71 -10.12 0.19
N ASN A 177 -1.66 -10.06 -0.63
CA ASN A 177 -0.31 -10.36 -0.23
C ASN A 177 0.34 -9.12 0.42
N GLN A 178 1.03 -9.26 1.55
CA GLN A 178 1.74 -8.13 2.20
C GLN A 178 2.81 -7.50 1.30
N ALA A 179 3.36 -8.25 0.34
CA ALA A 179 4.26 -7.72 -0.69
C ALA A 179 3.54 -6.83 -1.74
N GLY A 180 2.21 -6.69 -1.67
CA GLY A 180 1.38 -5.85 -2.54
C GLY A 180 0.90 -4.55 -1.85
N ASN A 181 -0.41 -4.28 -1.92
CA ASN A 181 -1.06 -2.98 -1.60
C ASN A 181 -0.78 -2.38 -0.23
N PHE A 182 -0.35 -3.19 0.73
CA PHE A 182 -0.06 -2.73 2.07
C PHE A 182 1.18 -1.83 2.15
N ILE A 183 2.01 -1.82 1.11
CA ILE A 183 3.22 -0.99 1.00
C ILE A 183 2.89 0.42 0.47
N MET A 184 1.94 0.54 -0.46
CA MET A 184 1.67 1.79 -1.18
C MET A 184 1.41 2.99 -0.26
N PRO A 185 0.59 2.88 0.80
CA PRO A 185 0.40 4.00 1.72
C PRO A 185 1.69 4.45 2.41
N GLY A 186 2.61 3.52 2.72
CA GLY A 186 3.91 3.83 3.30
C GLY A 186 4.83 4.54 2.29
N GLU A 187 4.84 4.12 1.03
CA GLU A 187 5.61 4.79 -0.05
C GLU A 187 5.06 6.18 -0.37
N PHE A 188 3.74 6.33 -0.34
CA PHE A 188 3.06 7.63 -0.46
C PHE A 188 3.48 8.59 0.65
N LEU A 189 3.41 8.15 1.91
CA LEU A 189 3.90 8.93 3.04
C LEU A 189 5.42 9.18 2.94
N THR A 190 6.21 8.24 2.44
CA THR A 190 7.66 8.44 2.25
C THR A 190 7.91 9.59 1.27
N THR A 191 7.09 9.70 0.24
CA THR A 191 7.20 10.75 -0.77
C THR A 191 6.83 12.11 -0.19
N ILE A 192 5.71 12.22 0.54
CA ILE A 192 5.30 13.47 1.20
C ILE A 192 6.36 13.95 2.20
N PHE A 193 6.92 13.03 2.97
CA PHE A 193 7.85 13.37 4.05
C PHE A 193 9.32 13.39 3.62
N LYS A 194 9.64 13.22 2.33
CA LYS A 194 11.01 13.12 1.82
C LYS A 194 11.91 14.29 2.22
N GLU A 195 11.37 15.51 2.16
CA GLU A 195 12.11 16.73 2.52
C GLU A 195 12.18 16.94 4.05
N HIS A 196 11.41 16.17 4.83
CA HIS A 196 11.34 16.26 6.28
C HIS A 196 12.12 15.12 6.95
N LYS A 197 13.45 15.29 7.00
CA LYS A 197 14.46 14.35 7.58
C LYS A 197 14.23 13.89 9.02
N ASN A 198 13.18 14.36 9.69
CA ASN A 198 12.83 13.96 11.05
C ASN A 198 11.71 12.93 11.10
N PHE A 199 11.03 12.62 9.99
CA PHE A 199 9.90 11.69 9.94
C PHE A 199 10.17 10.53 8.99
N PHE A 200 9.91 9.31 9.46
CA PHE A 200 10.17 8.08 8.72
C PHE A 200 8.95 7.17 8.84
N PRO A 201 8.16 7.03 7.77
CA PRO A 201 7.10 6.05 7.76
C PRO A 201 7.69 4.64 7.73
N SER A 202 7.04 3.75 8.48
CA SER A 202 7.26 2.32 8.41
C SER A 202 6.78 1.81 7.06
N THR A 203 7.59 0.99 6.40
CA THR A 203 7.17 0.20 5.25
C THR A 203 6.30 -1.00 5.64
N HIS A 204 6.23 -1.31 6.94
CA HIS A 204 5.40 -2.37 7.49
C HIS A 204 4.11 -1.77 8.09
N SER A 205 2.98 -2.27 7.63
CA SER A 205 1.66 -1.92 8.13
C SER A 205 1.18 -2.86 9.25
N LYS A 206 0.22 -2.40 10.04
CA LYS A 206 -0.47 -3.18 11.08
C LYS A 206 -1.98 -3.04 10.94
N ASN A 207 -2.72 -3.90 11.67
CA ASN A 207 -4.18 -3.88 11.74
C ASN A 207 -4.86 -3.96 10.36
N ASN A 208 -4.26 -4.76 9.48
CA ASN A 208 -4.66 -4.86 8.09
C ASN A 208 -6.07 -5.45 7.94
N LYS A 209 -6.93 -4.77 7.19
CA LYS A 209 -8.28 -5.22 6.85
C LYS A 209 -8.51 -5.08 5.35
N ALA A 210 -9.11 -6.09 4.73
CA ALA A 210 -9.57 -6.05 3.36
C ALA A 210 -11.10 -6.19 3.35
N LEU A 211 -11.78 -5.27 2.67
CA LEU A 211 -13.22 -5.31 2.47
C LEU A 211 -13.50 -5.39 0.98
N PHE A 212 -14.35 -6.33 0.60
CA PHE A 212 -14.76 -6.55 -0.78
C PHE A 212 -16.26 -6.34 -0.89
N THR A 213 -16.68 -5.47 -1.79
CA THR A 213 -18.08 -5.26 -2.13
C THR A 213 -18.31 -5.78 -3.54
N ILE A 214 -19.23 -6.73 -3.68
CA ILE A 214 -19.55 -7.36 -4.95
C ILE A 214 -21.06 -7.37 -5.18
N GLU A 215 -21.46 -6.86 -6.35
CA GLU A 215 -22.84 -6.87 -6.85
C GLU A 215 -22.98 -7.73 -8.11
N ASN A 216 -21.89 -7.93 -8.85
CA ASN A 216 -21.86 -8.75 -10.07
C ASN A 216 -20.49 -9.42 -10.25
N ALA A 217 -20.39 -10.39 -11.16
CA ALA A 217 -19.19 -11.19 -11.36
C ALA A 217 -18.03 -10.43 -12.02
N GLU A 218 -18.30 -9.34 -12.74
CA GLU A 218 -17.30 -8.64 -13.56
C GLU A 218 -16.74 -7.39 -12.88
N GLU A 219 -17.23 -7.04 -11.69
CA GLU A 219 -16.82 -5.84 -10.98
C GLU A 219 -16.84 -6.03 -9.45
N ILE A 220 -15.75 -5.63 -8.80
CA ILE A 220 -15.62 -5.66 -7.35
C ILE A 220 -14.98 -4.37 -6.83
N THR A 221 -15.55 -3.79 -5.79
CA THR A 221 -14.92 -2.68 -5.07
C THR A 221 -14.15 -3.20 -3.89
N CYS A 222 -12.87 -2.88 -3.85
CA CYS A 222 -11.94 -3.26 -2.80
C CYS A 222 -11.64 -2.04 -1.92
N CYS A 223 -11.62 -2.26 -0.60
CA CYS A 223 -11.18 -1.28 0.38
C CYS A 223 -10.16 -1.94 1.30
N ILE A 224 -8.90 -1.50 1.20
CA ILE A 224 -7.79 -1.96 2.03
C ILE A 224 -7.52 -0.91 3.10
N VAL A 225 -7.63 -1.31 4.36
CA VAL A 225 -7.37 -0.47 5.53
C VAL A 225 -6.12 -0.95 6.24
N SER A 226 -5.24 -0.04 6.61
CA SER A 226 -4.00 -0.34 7.31
C SER A 226 -3.54 0.81 8.19
N ASP A 227 -2.84 0.48 9.28
CA ASP A 227 -2.18 1.47 10.14
C ASP A 227 -0.68 1.50 9.82
N ILE A 228 -0.15 2.70 9.57
CA ILE A 228 1.24 2.94 9.22
C ILE A 228 1.91 3.67 10.36
N ALA A 229 2.92 3.04 10.95
CA ALA A 229 3.77 3.67 11.95
C ALA A 229 4.57 4.81 11.32
N MET A 230 4.60 5.97 11.97
CA MET A 230 5.46 7.09 11.64
C MET A 230 6.41 7.34 12.81
N TYR A 231 7.70 7.16 12.56
CA TYR A 231 8.76 7.42 13.53
C TYR A 231 9.23 8.85 13.41
N LYS A 232 9.61 9.44 14.55
CA LYS A 232 10.25 10.75 14.60
C LYS A 232 11.65 10.64 15.20
N TYR A 233 12.68 11.09 14.49
CA TYR A 233 14.03 11.18 15.05
C TYR A 233 14.13 12.36 16.02
N THR A 234 14.84 12.14 17.13
CA THR A 234 15.47 13.23 17.88
C THR A 234 16.79 13.62 17.20
N ASN A 235 17.36 14.78 17.55
CA ASN A 235 18.61 15.31 16.98
C ASN A 235 19.81 14.33 16.98
N THR A 236 19.71 13.18 17.66
CA THR A 236 20.71 12.12 17.78
C THR A 236 20.54 10.94 16.81
N LYS A 237 19.60 10.97 15.84
CA LYS A 237 19.27 9.81 14.97
C LYS A 237 18.82 8.54 15.71
N GLU A 238 18.46 8.66 16.99
CA GLU A 238 17.85 7.58 17.75
C GLU A 238 16.33 7.63 17.58
N ILE A 239 15.72 6.47 17.34
CA ILE A 239 14.26 6.33 17.25
C ILE A 239 13.71 6.46 18.67
N SER A 240 12.93 7.50 18.94
CA SER A 240 12.18 7.56 20.19
C SER A 240 10.85 6.85 20.01
N GLU A 241 10.70 5.65 20.57
CA GLU A 241 9.41 4.92 20.59
C GLU A 241 8.30 5.76 21.24
N SER A 242 8.65 6.68 22.15
CA SER A 242 7.72 7.61 22.79
C SER A 242 7.06 8.63 21.85
N GLN A 243 7.56 8.76 20.61
CA GLN A 243 7.05 9.66 19.58
C GLN A 243 6.52 8.94 18.34
N LEU A 244 6.15 7.67 18.50
CA LEU A 244 5.43 6.90 17.48
C LEU A 244 4.03 7.48 17.27
N SER A 245 3.68 7.78 16.03
CA SER A 245 2.32 8.14 15.62
C SER A 245 1.85 7.17 14.55
N TYR A 246 0.56 6.88 14.49
CA TYR A 246 -0.01 6.00 13.47
C TYR A 246 -0.89 6.81 12.53
N PHE A 247 -0.65 6.67 11.24
CA PHE A 247 -1.57 7.10 10.20
C PHE A 247 -2.45 5.92 9.84
N GLN A 248 -3.75 6.08 9.93
CA GLN A 248 -4.64 5.11 9.30
C GLN A 248 -4.78 5.47 7.82
N SER A 249 -4.60 4.47 6.98
CA SER A 249 -4.77 4.55 5.55
C SER A 249 -5.94 3.69 5.12
N LYS A 250 -6.70 4.19 4.15
CA LYS A 250 -7.77 3.49 3.48
C LYS A 250 -7.65 3.69 1.97
N LEU A 251 -7.22 2.65 1.28
CA LEU A 251 -7.12 2.60 -0.18
C LEU A 251 -8.39 1.92 -0.73
N THR A 252 -9.20 2.67 -1.48
CA THR A 252 -10.42 2.16 -2.13
C THR A 252 -10.25 2.19 -3.64
N PHE A 253 -10.63 1.12 -4.33
CA PHE A 253 -10.57 1.02 -5.78
C PHE A 253 -11.55 -0.03 -6.30
N THR A 254 -11.97 0.10 -7.56
CA THR A 254 -12.83 -0.88 -8.21
C THR A 254 -12.05 -1.62 -9.29
N ILE A 255 -12.10 -2.95 -9.24
CA ILE A 255 -11.54 -3.86 -10.24
C ILE A 255 -12.68 -4.28 -11.18
N SER A 256 -12.52 -4.08 -12.48
CA SER A 256 -13.45 -4.54 -13.50
C SER A 256 -12.73 -5.43 -14.51
N SER A 257 -13.19 -6.67 -14.65
CA SER A 257 -12.68 -7.61 -15.65
C SER A 257 -13.69 -8.72 -15.92
N LYS A 258 -13.79 -9.10 -17.20
CA LYS A 258 -14.45 -10.34 -17.63
C LYS A 258 -13.51 -11.51 -17.48
N ASP A 259 -14.06 -12.73 -17.48
CA ASP A 259 -13.27 -13.94 -17.65
C ASP A 259 -12.57 -13.89 -19.00
N CYS A 260 -11.23 -14.00 -19.00
CA CYS A 260 -10.44 -14.06 -20.21
C CYS A 260 -9.41 -15.18 -20.10
N PRO A 261 -9.30 -16.08 -21.10
CA PRO A 261 -8.32 -17.18 -21.07
C PRO A 261 -6.86 -16.74 -20.92
N ASN A 262 -6.55 -15.48 -21.23
CA ASN A 262 -5.17 -14.98 -21.30
C ASN A 262 -4.87 -13.91 -20.23
N PHE A 263 -5.77 -13.65 -19.27
CA PHE A 263 -5.59 -12.62 -18.23
C PHE A 263 -5.21 -11.23 -18.79
N SER A 264 -5.66 -10.91 -20.01
CA SER A 264 -5.07 -9.87 -20.85
C SER A 264 -5.34 -8.44 -20.38
N TYR A 265 -6.41 -8.19 -19.64
CA TYR A 265 -6.77 -6.84 -19.24
C TYR A 265 -7.70 -6.80 -18.03
N THR A 266 -7.24 -6.15 -16.97
CA THR A 266 -8.05 -5.78 -15.82
C THR A 266 -8.03 -4.25 -15.67
N ARG A 267 -9.22 -3.66 -15.53
CA ARG A 267 -9.38 -2.22 -15.37
C ARG A 267 -9.52 -1.87 -13.90
N TYR A 268 -8.69 -0.95 -13.44
CA TYR A 268 -8.77 -0.32 -12.13
C TYR A 268 -9.35 1.08 -12.29
N LYS A 269 -10.42 1.36 -11.56
CA LYS A 269 -11.11 2.66 -11.57
C LYS A 269 -11.48 3.11 -10.17
N ASP A 270 -11.89 4.37 -10.05
CA ASP A 270 -12.40 4.97 -8.81
C ASP A 270 -11.41 4.83 -7.65
N ILE A 271 -10.13 5.03 -7.94
CA ILE A 271 -9.03 4.81 -7.00
C ILE A 271 -8.88 6.03 -6.09
N THR A 272 -9.04 5.80 -4.79
CA THR A 272 -8.89 6.82 -3.76
C THR A 272 -8.03 6.35 -2.60
N LEU A 273 -7.20 7.23 -2.07
CA LEU A 273 -6.42 7.01 -0.85
C LEU A 273 -6.88 8.02 0.21
N GLU A 274 -7.50 7.54 1.27
CA GLU A 274 -7.83 8.33 2.45
C GLU A 274 -6.77 8.12 3.53
N ILE A 275 -6.19 9.22 4.02
CA ILE A 275 -5.24 9.24 5.12
C ILE A 275 -5.86 9.98 6.31
N ILE A 276 -6.00 9.28 7.43
CA ILE A 276 -6.42 9.87 8.71
C ILE A 276 -5.17 10.27 9.49
N VAL A 277 -5.07 11.56 9.77
CA VAL A 277 -3.88 12.16 10.38
C VAL A 277 -4.05 12.18 11.90
N PRO A 278 -3.08 11.64 12.66
CA PRO A 278 -3.12 11.67 14.12
C PRO A 278 -3.03 13.11 14.65
N GLU A 279 -3.73 13.39 15.76
CA GLU A 279 -3.77 14.71 16.43
C GLU A 279 -2.40 15.36 16.58
N LYS A 280 -1.41 14.57 17.05
CA LYS A 280 -0.03 15.02 17.29
C LYS A 280 0.65 15.58 16.05
N MET A 281 0.19 15.19 14.85
CA MET A 281 0.78 15.58 13.58
C MET A 281 -0.02 16.64 12.82
N LYS A 282 -1.23 16.99 13.26
CA LYS A 282 -2.05 18.01 12.59
C LYS A 282 -1.39 19.38 12.47
N LYS A 283 -0.60 19.78 13.47
CA LYS A 283 0.15 21.05 13.46
C LYS A 283 1.18 21.14 12.34
N TYR A 284 1.56 20.00 11.77
CA TYR A 284 2.45 19.93 10.64
C TYR A 284 1.71 19.99 9.31
N ILE A 285 0.39 20.03 9.26
CA ILE A 285 -0.34 20.05 7.98
C ILE A 285 -0.62 21.49 7.58
N THR A 286 -0.16 21.89 6.39
CA THR A 286 -0.51 23.20 5.81
C THR A 286 -2.03 23.34 5.65
N THR A 287 -2.55 24.56 5.82
CA THR A 287 -3.98 24.89 5.63
C THR A 287 -4.30 25.45 4.25
N SER A 288 -3.42 25.25 3.27
CA SER A 288 -3.63 25.76 1.90
C SER A 288 -4.93 25.21 1.30
N ASP A 289 -5.67 26.09 0.64
CA ASP A 289 -6.93 25.76 -0.03
C ASP A 289 -6.69 24.75 -1.16
N ILE A 290 -7.68 23.89 -1.38
CA ILE A 290 -7.69 22.93 -2.49
C ILE A 290 -7.77 23.75 -3.79
N THR A 291 -6.68 23.80 -4.55
CA THR A 291 -6.68 24.33 -5.91
C THR A 291 -7.13 23.23 -6.86
N ASP A 292 -8.19 23.48 -7.64
CA ASP A 292 -8.80 22.59 -8.65
C ASP A 292 -7.88 22.29 -9.86
N GLU A 293 -6.57 22.16 -9.67
CA GLU A 293 -5.67 21.77 -10.75
C GLU A 293 -5.72 20.26 -10.97
N SER A 294 -6.66 19.84 -11.81
CA SER A 294 -6.77 18.46 -12.28
C SER A 294 -5.60 18.13 -13.21
N TYR A 295 -4.57 17.47 -12.68
CA TYR A 295 -3.56 16.82 -13.51
C TYR A 295 -3.92 15.35 -13.68
N ASN A 296 -4.32 14.97 -14.89
CA ASN A 296 -4.81 13.62 -15.25
C ASN A 296 -3.80 12.46 -14.99
N SER A 297 -2.56 12.75 -14.62
CA SER A 297 -1.49 11.77 -14.38
C SER A 297 -0.95 11.75 -12.94
N ASN A 298 -1.49 12.59 -12.03
CA ASN A 298 -0.91 12.80 -10.69
C ASN A 298 -1.84 12.30 -9.59
N ILE A 299 -1.29 12.16 -8.38
CA ILE A 299 -2.11 11.97 -7.17
C ILE A 299 -2.59 13.34 -6.70
N THR A 300 -3.89 13.58 -6.78
CA THR A 300 -4.50 14.88 -6.47
C THR A 300 -5.27 14.80 -5.17
N LEU A 301 -5.03 15.75 -4.26
CA LEU A 301 -5.88 15.91 -3.07
C LEU A 301 -7.25 16.44 -3.53
N ILE A 302 -8.27 15.59 -3.47
CA ILE A 302 -9.63 15.95 -3.92
C ILE A 302 -10.53 16.44 -2.79
N ASN A 303 -10.22 16.08 -1.54
CA ASN A 303 -11.00 16.52 -0.40
C ASN A 303 -10.14 16.54 0.87
N ARG A 304 -10.39 17.55 1.69
CA ARG A 304 -9.90 17.63 3.06
C ARG A 304 -11.09 17.86 3.97
N THR A 305 -11.41 16.86 4.78
CA THR A 305 -12.49 16.96 5.75
C THR A 305 -11.92 17.04 7.16
N LYS A 306 -12.43 17.98 7.95
CA LYS A 306 -12.37 17.91 9.41
C LYS A 306 -13.69 17.28 9.85
N THR A 307 -13.65 16.05 10.38
CA THR A 307 -14.89 15.42 10.85
C THR A 307 -15.39 16.07 12.14
N VAL A 308 -16.62 15.75 12.53
CA VAL A 308 -17.25 16.23 13.77
C VAL A 308 -16.42 15.86 15.01
N ASP A 309 -15.68 14.75 14.95
CA ASP A 309 -14.76 14.28 15.99
C ASP A 309 -13.37 14.94 15.93
N ASN A 310 -13.26 16.05 15.20
CA ASN A 310 -12.04 16.81 14.92
C ASN A 310 -11.01 16.07 14.06
N GLU A 311 -11.22 14.83 13.61
CA GLU A 311 -10.22 14.09 12.81
C GLU A 311 -9.90 14.83 11.50
N THR A 312 -8.61 14.90 11.15
CA THR A 312 -8.19 15.45 9.85
C THR A 312 -8.07 14.31 8.86
N ARG A 313 -8.89 14.33 7.81
CA ARG A 313 -8.90 13.36 6.73
C ARG A 313 -8.43 14.01 5.44
N LEU A 314 -7.50 13.35 4.75
CA LEU A 314 -6.98 13.76 3.46
C LEU A 314 -7.37 12.69 2.45
N ILE A 315 -8.14 13.06 1.44
CA ILE A 315 -8.64 12.13 0.41
C ILE A 315 -7.98 12.49 -0.90
N TYR A 316 -7.22 11.55 -1.43
CA TYR A 316 -6.51 11.67 -2.69
C TYR A 316 -7.21 10.83 -3.77
N SER A 317 -7.35 11.38 -4.97
CA SER A 317 -7.72 10.63 -6.16
C SER A 317 -6.46 10.21 -6.90
N LEU A 318 -6.47 8.99 -7.41
CA LEU A 318 -5.39 8.42 -8.22
C LEU A 318 -5.87 8.18 -9.66
N PRO A 319 -4.96 8.10 -10.63
CA PRO A 319 -5.32 7.80 -12.01
C PRO A 319 -5.90 6.38 -12.14
N ASN A 320 -6.74 6.18 -13.15
CA ASN A 320 -7.25 4.86 -13.50
C ASN A 320 -6.17 4.06 -14.23
N PHE A 321 -6.11 2.76 -14.00
CA PHE A 321 -5.08 1.90 -14.60
C PHE A 321 -5.68 0.72 -15.33
N ASN A 322 -4.90 0.21 -16.28
CA ASN A 322 -5.22 -0.98 -17.02
C ASN A 322 -4.01 -1.90 -16.98
N ILE A 323 -4.18 -3.06 -16.35
CA ILE A 323 -3.09 -3.93 -15.94
C ILE A 323 -3.51 -5.38 -16.18
N PRO A 324 -2.62 -6.24 -16.71
CA PRO A 324 -2.91 -7.66 -16.81
C PRO A 324 -3.01 -8.29 -15.41
N SER A 325 -3.99 -9.17 -15.20
CA SER A 325 -4.23 -9.79 -13.87
C SER A 325 -3.26 -10.92 -13.51
N LEU A 326 -2.37 -11.26 -14.44
CA LEU A 326 -1.31 -12.22 -14.25
C LEU A 326 -0.08 -11.72 -15.01
N ILE A 327 1.09 -12.16 -14.59
CA ILE A 327 2.33 -11.95 -15.34
C ILE A 327 2.15 -12.46 -16.78
N ASN A 328 2.72 -11.79 -17.78
CA ASN A 328 2.73 -12.30 -19.15
C ASN A 328 3.87 -13.34 -19.34
N ARG A 329 3.91 -14.01 -20.49
CA ARG A 329 4.93 -15.04 -20.77
C ARG A 329 6.35 -14.50 -20.74
N GLU A 330 6.55 -13.31 -21.32
CA GLU A 330 7.86 -12.67 -21.46
C GLU A 330 8.46 -12.34 -20.08
N ASN A 331 7.64 -11.81 -19.18
CA ASN A 331 8.04 -11.46 -17.82
C ASN A 331 8.26 -12.72 -16.96
N LEU A 332 7.55 -13.83 -17.23
CA LEU A 332 7.80 -15.13 -16.56
C LEU A 332 9.18 -15.70 -16.94
N ASP A 333 9.58 -15.54 -18.20
CA ASP A 333 10.92 -15.95 -18.65
C ASP A 333 12.00 -15.07 -18.00
N ALA A 334 11.74 -13.77 -17.81
CA ALA A 334 12.62 -12.87 -17.06
C ALA A 334 12.75 -13.28 -15.58
N MET A 335 11.65 -13.67 -14.91
CA MET A 335 11.69 -14.21 -13.54
C MET A 335 12.58 -15.45 -13.42
N SER A 336 12.49 -16.35 -14.41
CA SER A 336 13.24 -17.62 -14.40
C SER A 336 14.75 -17.39 -14.57
N ARG A 337 15.14 -16.29 -15.23
CA ARG A 337 16.55 -15.86 -15.37
C ARG A 337 17.09 -15.16 -14.12
N ASN A 338 16.21 -14.51 -13.35
CA ASN A 338 16.57 -13.68 -12.18
C ASN A 338 16.32 -14.36 -10.82
N SER A 339 16.11 -15.68 -10.78
CA SER A 339 15.73 -16.44 -9.57
C SER A 339 16.77 -16.43 -8.43
N SER A 340 17.92 -15.78 -8.61
CA SER A 340 18.96 -15.58 -7.61
C SER A 340 18.82 -14.28 -6.80
N ILE A 341 17.86 -13.42 -7.12
CA ILE A 341 17.63 -12.16 -6.40
C ILE A 341 16.31 -12.26 -5.63
N SER A 342 16.35 -12.75 -4.39
CA SER A 342 15.22 -12.57 -3.47
C SER A 342 15.09 -11.08 -3.14
N ILE A 343 13.86 -10.56 -3.07
CA ILE A 343 13.61 -9.16 -2.68
C ILE A 343 13.96 -8.93 -1.20
N GLU A 344 14.17 -9.99 -0.41
CA GLU A 344 14.83 -9.88 0.92
C GLU A 344 16.27 -9.35 0.81
N CYS A 345 16.89 -9.37 -0.38
CA CYS A 345 18.19 -8.78 -0.67
C CYS A 345 18.13 -7.38 -1.28
N CYS A 346 16.96 -6.73 -1.37
CA CYS A 346 16.91 -5.27 -1.47
C CYS A 346 17.33 -4.66 -0.12
N ARG A 347 18.61 -4.84 0.23
CA ARG A 347 19.29 -4.04 1.24
C ARG A 347 19.00 -2.59 0.88
N THR A 348 18.35 -1.90 1.82
CA THR A 348 18.38 -0.45 1.92
C THR A 348 19.73 0.05 1.44
N ALA A 349 19.74 0.84 0.37
CA ALA A 349 20.89 1.66 0.06
C ALA A 349 21.21 2.43 1.35
N LYS A 350 22.30 2.04 2.02
CA LYS A 350 22.87 2.86 3.10
C LYS A 350 23.26 4.17 2.42
N GLN A 351 22.42 5.19 2.57
CA GLN A 351 22.87 6.55 2.29
C GLN A 351 23.93 6.88 3.34
N HIS A 352 25.14 7.12 2.85
CA HIS A 352 26.26 7.61 3.64
C HIS A 352 25.98 9.01 4.21
#